data_AF-A0A1W1DT70-F1
#
_entry.id   AF-A0A1W1DT70-F1
#
_cell.length_a   1.000
_cell.length_b   1.000
_cell.length_c   1.000
_cell.angle_alpha   90.00
_cell.angle_beta   90.00
_cell.angle_gamma   90.00
#
_symmetry.space_group_name_H-M   'P 1'
#
loop_
_entity.id
_entity.type
_entity.pdbx_description
1 polymer ?
#
loop_
_entity_poly.entity_id
_entity_poly.type
_entity_poly.pdbx_seq_one_letter_code
_entity_poly.pdbx_strand_id
1 'polypeptide(L)'
;MLDFSQLGTDFFSEINVQQLDSTFLIHKNQNLQDRLGLSIDDNELLTLCSGEGKFDDTQPIASIYAGHQFGYFVSQLGDGRSCLIAQINDYELSLKGAGTTPFSRGADGRAVLRSSIREYLCSIAMKGLDIATTEALALVGSKTEVYRENIEPGAIITRVAQSHVRFGHFELFASRGQTAQVKQLADFVIEHYYPHIKCDNQYVDFFNEVVKRTAIMIAGWQAQGFAHGVMNTDNMSILGLTLDYGPFGFLETYNPEFVCNHSDHEGRYAFDQQPGVALWNLTRLADALSSLIDTKQAKSVLDNYQTYLVKEYSNLMRKKFGLIEKDEQDNVLIGQFFEVLYQNKKDYTNSLRQLSSTDQISIDTDFSDWFEIYNKRISQEKSRDRVEVMNRVNSKYILRNYMAEVAIRKAEDEQDYSEIDVLFNLLRKPFDEHQGFEAYTQEAPDWARGLEVSCSS
;
A
#
# COMPACT_ATOMS: atom_id res chain seq x y z
N MET A 1 -4.19 17.46 20.13
CA MET A 1 -4.32 18.44 19.02
C MET A 1 -3.63 17.85 17.80
N LEU A 2 -4.21 17.99 16.61
CA LEU A 2 -3.64 17.45 15.38
C LEU A 2 -2.59 18.41 14.82
N ASP A 3 -1.36 17.98 14.55
CA ASP A 3 -0.33 18.86 13.98
C ASP A 3 -0.75 19.38 12.60
N PHE A 4 -1.43 18.55 11.80
CA PHE A 4 -1.98 18.98 10.51
C PHE A 4 -2.93 20.18 10.64
N SER A 5 -3.62 20.35 11.78
CA SER A 5 -4.51 21.50 11.99
C SER A 5 -3.77 22.83 12.11
N GLN A 6 -2.46 22.80 12.41
CA GLN A 6 -1.61 24.00 12.49
C GLN A 6 -1.36 24.65 11.12
N LEU A 7 -1.59 23.92 10.03
CA LEU A 7 -1.56 24.47 8.66
C LEU A 7 -2.66 25.51 8.42
N GLY A 8 -3.72 25.51 9.23
CA GLY A 8 -4.85 26.42 9.11
C GLY A 8 -5.96 25.93 8.18
N THR A 9 -7.08 26.64 8.19
CA THR A 9 -8.36 26.21 7.60
C THR A 9 -8.36 26.15 6.07
N ASP A 10 -7.31 26.60 5.40
CA ASP A 10 -7.16 26.43 3.95
C ASP A 10 -6.94 24.95 3.56
N PHE A 11 -6.46 24.13 4.49
CA PHE A 11 -6.03 22.74 4.25
C PHE A 11 -7.06 21.68 4.65
N PHE A 12 -8.06 22.06 5.44
CA PHE A 12 -9.05 21.12 5.96
C PHE A 12 -10.38 21.81 6.29
N SER A 13 -11.40 21.00 6.54
CA SER A 13 -12.63 21.42 7.18
C SER A 13 -12.84 20.60 8.46
N GLU A 14 -13.25 21.26 9.53
CA GLU A 14 -13.75 20.57 10.72
C GLU A 14 -15.06 19.87 10.36
N ILE A 15 -15.20 18.62 10.78
CA ILE A 15 -16.37 17.79 10.50
C ILE A 15 -16.86 17.10 11.76
N ASN A 16 -18.12 16.68 11.74
CA ASN A 16 -18.64 15.73 12.71
C ASN A 16 -18.77 14.37 12.03
N VAL A 17 -18.26 13.33 12.68
CA VAL A 17 -18.45 11.96 12.25
C VAL A 17 -19.93 11.58 12.39
N GLN A 18 -20.38 10.70 11.51
CA GLN A 18 -21.75 10.20 11.47
C GLN A 18 -21.72 8.75 11.95
N GLN A 19 -22.42 8.48 13.05
CA GLN A 19 -22.47 7.14 13.64
C GLN A 19 -23.04 6.12 12.65
N LEU A 20 -22.61 4.87 12.81
CA LEU A 20 -23.22 3.70 12.21
C LEU A 20 -24.12 3.01 13.26
N ASP A 21 -25.07 2.23 12.80
CA ASP A 21 -26.04 1.53 13.64
C ASP A 21 -25.43 0.26 14.21
N SER A 22 -25.54 0.07 15.53
CA SER A 22 -25.10 -1.15 16.22
C SER A 22 -23.66 -1.55 15.87
N THR A 23 -22.70 -0.65 16.13
CA THR A 23 -21.29 -0.91 15.85
C THR A 23 -20.71 -2.01 16.74
N PHE A 24 -19.76 -2.77 16.21
CA PHE A 24 -19.02 -3.78 16.97
C PHE A 24 -17.61 -3.96 16.41
N LEU A 25 -16.67 -4.31 17.29
CA LEU A 25 -15.28 -4.54 16.91
C LEU A 25 -15.16 -5.91 16.23
N ILE A 26 -14.78 -5.94 14.95
CA ILE A 26 -14.54 -7.18 14.21
C ILE A 26 -13.13 -7.71 14.52
N HIS A 27 -12.13 -6.83 14.40
CA HIS A 27 -10.73 -7.22 14.62
C HIS A 27 -9.90 -6.00 15.05
N LYS A 28 -8.89 -6.25 15.90
CA LYS A 28 -7.92 -5.23 16.35
C LYS A 28 -6.48 -5.68 16.11
N ASN A 29 -5.64 -4.73 15.77
CA ASN A 29 -4.20 -4.92 15.65
C ASN A 29 -3.51 -4.58 16.98
N GLN A 30 -3.47 -5.54 17.91
CA GLN A 30 -2.93 -5.32 19.26
C GLN A 30 -1.47 -4.82 19.22
N ASN A 31 -0.63 -5.37 18.34
CA ASN A 31 0.76 -4.94 18.22
C ASN A 31 0.88 -3.45 17.84
N LEU A 32 -0.01 -2.96 16.97
CA LEU A 32 -0.07 -1.55 16.60
C LEU A 32 -0.60 -0.70 17.75
N GLN A 33 -1.65 -1.15 18.43
CA GLN A 33 -2.19 -0.48 19.61
C GLN A 33 -1.09 -0.27 20.68
N ASP A 34 -0.33 -1.33 20.99
CA ASP A 34 0.78 -1.29 21.95
C ASP A 34 1.89 -0.35 21.49
N ARG A 35 2.24 -0.37 20.20
CA ARG A 35 3.25 0.51 19.61
C ARG A 35 2.83 1.98 19.61
N LEU A 36 1.54 2.27 19.48
CA LEU A 36 0.99 3.60 19.65
C LEU A 36 0.94 4.02 21.12
N GLY A 37 1.19 3.13 22.09
CA GLY A 37 1.06 3.42 23.52
C GLY A 37 -0.38 3.63 23.97
N LEU A 38 -1.36 3.15 23.20
CA LEU A 38 -2.77 3.36 23.45
C LEU A 38 -3.31 2.33 24.45
N SER A 39 -3.27 2.68 25.75
CA SER A 39 -3.67 1.81 26.86
C SER A 39 -5.18 1.92 27.16
N ILE A 40 -6.00 1.41 26.24
CA ILE A 40 -7.47 1.40 26.35
C ILE A 40 -8.02 -0.02 26.14
N ASP A 41 -9.18 -0.32 26.71
CA ASP A 41 -9.85 -1.61 26.53
C ASP A 41 -10.61 -1.72 25.18
N ASP A 42 -11.20 -2.88 24.88
CA ASP A 42 -11.89 -3.12 23.61
C ASP A 42 -13.15 -2.28 23.42
N ASN A 43 -13.82 -1.90 24.51
CA ASN A 43 -15.01 -1.02 24.42
C ASN A 43 -14.58 0.42 24.15
N GLU A 44 -13.55 0.90 24.84
CA GLU A 44 -12.96 2.22 24.60
C GLU A 44 -12.38 2.31 23.18
N LEU A 45 -11.71 1.25 22.71
CA LEU A 45 -11.21 1.16 21.34
C LEU A 45 -12.35 1.20 20.33
N LEU A 46 -13.43 0.44 20.55
CA LEU A 46 -14.61 0.49 19.69
C LEU A 46 -15.19 1.90 19.64
N THR A 47 -15.40 2.54 20.79
CA THR A 47 -15.93 3.92 20.87
C THR A 47 -15.07 4.91 20.09
N LEU A 48 -13.74 4.81 20.18
CA LEU A 48 -12.83 5.65 19.40
C LEU A 48 -12.90 5.33 17.89
N CYS A 49 -12.80 4.05 17.54
CA CYS A 49 -12.67 3.58 16.16
C CYS A 49 -13.99 3.56 15.38
N SER A 50 -15.14 3.66 16.04
CA SER A 50 -16.45 3.87 15.41
C SER A 50 -16.79 5.35 15.22
N GLY A 51 -16.00 6.25 15.82
CA GLY A 51 -16.30 7.69 15.86
C GLY A 51 -17.38 8.07 16.89
N GLU A 52 -17.76 7.17 17.81
CA GLU A 52 -18.72 7.49 18.86
C GLU A 52 -18.11 8.34 20.00
N GLY A 53 -16.78 8.27 20.17
CA GLY A 53 -16.01 9.11 21.10
C GLY A 53 -14.97 9.97 20.40
N LYS A 54 -14.39 10.90 21.18
CA LYS A 54 -13.26 11.73 20.76
C LYS A 54 -12.02 11.36 21.57
N PHE A 55 -10.86 11.40 20.93
CA PHE A 55 -9.58 11.28 21.61
C PHE A 55 -9.11 12.67 22.08
N ASP A 56 -8.94 12.85 23.39
CA ASP A 56 -8.50 14.11 24.01
C ASP A 56 -9.27 15.35 23.51
N ASP A 57 -10.60 15.23 23.37
CA ASP A 57 -11.50 16.26 22.82
C ASP A 57 -11.12 16.79 21.42
N THR A 58 -10.29 16.06 20.68
CA THR A 58 -9.84 16.43 19.34
C THR A 58 -11.02 16.53 18.38
N GLN A 59 -11.15 17.67 17.69
CA GLN A 59 -12.16 17.86 16.65
C GLN A 59 -11.72 17.14 15.37
N PRO A 60 -12.54 16.23 14.81
CA PRO A 60 -12.22 15.59 13.54
C PRO A 60 -12.12 16.58 12.39
N ILE A 61 -11.17 16.33 11.48
CA ILE A 61 -10.97 17.16 10.28
C ILE A 61 -10.92 16.28 9.03
N ALA A 62 -11.40 16.82 7.92
CA ALA A 62 -11.25 16.24 6.58
C ALA A 62 -10.34 17.15 5.77
N SER A 63 -9.30 16.62 5.12
CA SER A 63 -8.37 17.43 4.32
C SER A 63 -8.89 17.65 2.89
N ILE A 64 -8.45 18.75 2.27
CA ILE A 64 -8.70 19.04 0.86
C ILE A 64 -7.45 18.78 0.03
N TYR A 65 -7.61 18.15 -1.13
CA TYR A 65 -6.55 17.94 -2.11
C TYR A 65 -7.14 17.87 -3.53
N ALA A 66 -6.28 17.91 -4.54
CA ALA A 66 -6.61 17.63 -5.95
C ALA A 66 -5.91 16.34 -6.38
N GLY A 67 -5.91 16.02 -7.67
CA GLY A 67 -5.09 14.94 -8.19
C GLY A 67 -5.31 14.67 -9.67
N HIS A 68 -4.36 14.00 -10.29
CA HIS A 68 -4.51 13.45 -11.63
C HIS A 68 -5.06 12.03 -11.54
N GLN A 69 -6.32 11.86 -11.95
CA GLN A 69 -6.98 10.56 -12.03
C GLN A 69 -6.84 10.01 -13.45
N PHE A 70 -6.22 8.84 -13.59
CA PHE A 70 -5.92 8.23 -14.89
C PHE A 70 -5.20 9.19 -15.88
N GLY A 71 -4.38 10.11 -15.34
CA GLY A 71 -3.64 11.09 -16.12
C GLY A 71 -4.36 12.41 -16.37
N TYR A 72 -5.65 12.53 -16.01
CA TYR A 72 -6.42 13.77 -16.15
C TYR A 72 -6.53 14.52 -14.83
N PHE A 73 -6.27 15.83 -14.85
CA PHE A 73 -6.34 16.65 -13.64
C PHE A 73 -7.78 16.84 -13.16
N VAL A 74 -8.03 16.49 -11.90
CA VAL A 74 -9.27 16.74 -11.17
C VAL A 74 -9.01 17.81 -10.13
N SER A 75 -9.58 19.00 -10.35
CA SER A 75 -9.26 20.23 -9.62
C SER A 75 -9.65 20.25 -8.15
N GLN A 76 -10.51 19.33 -7.72
CA GLN A 76 -10.87 19.16 -6.33
C GLN A 76 -11.32 17.73 -6.01
N LEU A 77 -10.64 17.15 -5.05
CA LEU A 77 -10.96 15.92 -4.34
C LEU A 77 -11.02 16.28 -2.84
N GLY A 78 -10.31 15.53 -1.99
CA GLY A 78 -10.34 15.66 -0.54
C GLY A 78 -10.80 14.37 0.12
N ASP A 79 -10.75 14.36 1.44
CA ASP A 79 -11.21 13.25 2.26
C ASP A 79 -12.74 13.13 2.19
N GLY A 80 -13.27 12.52 1.13
CA GLY A 80 -14.71 12.43 0.86
C GLY A 80 -15.45 11.39 1.71
N ARG A 81 -14.73 10.48 2.36
CA ARG A 81 -15.26 9.46 3.28
C ARG A 81 -14.29 9.13 4.40
N SER A 82 -13.35 10.04 4.65
CA SER A 82 -12.29 9.87 5.63
C SER A 82 -12.22 11.10 6.52
N CYS A 83 -11.67 10.94 7.72
CA CYS A 83 -11.35 12.08 8.58
C CYS A 83 -10.20 11.72 9.52
N LEU A 84 -9.34 12.70 9.82
CA LEU A 84 -8.36 12.60 10.89
C LEU A 84 -9.06 12.84 12.23
N ILE A 85 -8.86 11.94 13.19
CA ILE A 85 -9.55 11.96 14.49
C ILE A 85 -8.61 12.13 15.67
N ALA A 86 -7.36 11.72 15.54
CA ALA A 86 -6.37 11.78 16.60
C ALA A 86 -4.95 11.78 16.04
N GLN A 87 -4.00 12.17 16.88
CA GLN A 87 -2.58 11.98 16.63
C GLN A 87 -1.94 11.45 17.92
N ILE A 88 -1.21 10.34 17.81
CA ILE A 88 -0.64 9.61 18.94
C ILE A 88 0.79 9.21 18.57
N ASN A 89 1.77 9.66 19.36
CA ASN A 89 3.20 9.34 19.16
C ASN A 89 3.67 9.53 17.70
N ASP A 90 3.37 10.69 17.12
CA ASP A 90 3.70 11.07 15.73
C ASP A 90 2.95 10.27 14.63
N TYR A 91 1.90 9.52 15.00
CA TYR A 91 1.02 8.86 14.04
C TYR A 91 -0.36 9.51 14.04
N GLU A 92 -0.81 9.89 12.85
CA GLU A 92 -2.17 10.28 12.56
C GLU A 92 -3.10 9.05 12.52
N LEU A 93 -4.24 9.15 13.20
CA LEU A 93 -5.33 8.19 13.12
C LEU A 93 -6.44 8.76 12.24
N SER A 94 -6.84 8.01 11.22
CA SER A 94 -7.93 8.37 10.32
C SER A 94 -9.04 7.31 10.31
N LEU A 95 -10.29 7.74 10.44
CA LEU A 95 -11.43 6.86 10.18
C LEU A 95 -11.85 6.98 8.73
N LYS A 96 -11.96 5.85 8.02
CA LYS A 96 -12.60 5.76 6.70
C LYS A 96 -13.94 5.04 6.81
N GLY A 97 -14.99 5.66 6.27
CA GLY A 97 -16.38 5.21 6.37
C GLY A 97 -17.20 5.97 7.44
N ALA A 98 -16.59 6.96 8.10
CA ALA A 98 -17.19 7.70 9.22
C ALA A 98 -18.20 8.79 8.81
N GLY A 99 -18.68 8.78 7.55
CA GLY A 99 -19.74 9.68 7.08
C GLY A 99 -19.28 10.72 6.07
N THR A 100 -20.23 11.56 5.66
CA THR A 100 -19.97 12.58 4.64
C THR A 100 -19.14 13.74 5.16
N THR A 101 -18.36 14.32 4.28
CA THR A 101 -17.58 15.55 4.49
C THR A 101 -17.95 16.56 3.39
N PRO A 102 -17.47 17.82 3.46
CA PRO A 102 -17.58 18.77 2.35
C PRO A 102 -16.97 18.25 1.03
N PHE A 103 -16.14 17.20 1.08
CA PHE A 103 -15.43 16.63 -0.06
C PHE A 103 -16.06 15.33 -0.59
N SER A 104 -17.22 14.90 -0.08
CA SER A 104 -17.89 13.67 -0.52
C SER A 104 -18.43 13.72 -1.95
N ARG A 105 -18.53 14.91 -2.57
CA ARG A 105 -18.96 15.08 -3.98
C ARG A 105 -20.29 14.37 -4.33
N GLY A 106 -21.22 14.30 -3.37
CA GLY A 106 -22.52 13.64 -3.52
C GLY A 106 -22.54 12.15 -3.16
N ALA A 107 -21.40 11.55 -2.81
CA ALA A 107 -21.34 10.21 -2.25
C ALA A 107 -21.79 10.19 -0.78
N ASP A 108 -22.10 8.99 -0.27
CA ASP A 108 -22.63 8.76 1.07
C ASP A 108 -21.61 8.85 2.21
N GLY A 109 -20.32 8.99 1.90
CA GLY A 109 -19.26 9.05 2.90
C GLY A 109 -19.02 7.73 3.65
N ARG A 110 -19.58 6.62 3.16
CA ARG A 110 -19.49 5.31 3.81
C ARG A 110 -18.48 4.39 3.12
N ALA A 111 -18.03 3.40 3.89
CA ALA A 111 -17.29 2.25 3.41
C ALA A 111 -18.10 0.99 3.71
N VAL A 112 -17.98 -0.01 2.86
CA VAL A 112 -18.66 -1.31 3.00
C VAL A 112 -17.71 -2.33 3.61
N LEU A 113 -18.25 -3.37 4.22
CA LEU A 113 -17.47 -4.39 4.92
C LEU A 113 -16.44 -5.06 4.00
N ARG A 114 -16.80 -5.46 2.78
CA ARG A 114 -15.86 -6.06 1.82
C ARG A 114 -14.60 -5.21 1.58
N SER A 115 -14.75 -3.90 1.35
CA SER A 115 -13.61 -3.04 1.02
C SER A 115 -12.79 -2.70 2.26
N SER A 116 -13.43 -2.56 3.42
CA SER A 116 -12.74 -2.43 4.70
C SER A 116 -11.93 -3.67 5.06
N ILE A 117 -12.44 -4.89 4.84
CA ILE A 117 -11.69 -6.15 5.05
C ILE A 117 -10.46 -6.21 4.13
N ARG A 118 -10.65 -5.96 2.82
CA ARG A 118 -9.54 -5.98 1.86
C ARG A 118 -8.45 -5.00 2.24
N GLU A 119 -8.83 -3.78 2.56
CA GLU A 119 -7.89 -2.74 2.97
C GLU A 119 -7.17 -3.10 4.26
N TYR A 120 -7.92 -3.57 5.27
CA TYR A 120 -7.38 -4.01 6.56
C TYR A 120 -6.30 -5.08 6.35
N LEU A 121 -6.64 -6.19 5.69
CA LEU A 121 -5.72 -7.30 5.46
C LEU A 121 -4.54 -6.91 4.56
N CYS A 122 -4.75 -6.06 3.55
CA CYS A 122 -3.66 -5.64 2.67
C CYS A 122 -2.65 -4.74 3.39
N SER A 123 -3.09 -3.87 4.29
CA SER A 123 -2.17 -3.07 5.12
C SER A 123 -1.25 -3.97 5.96
N ILE A 124 -1.79 -5.05 6.52
CA ILE A 124 -1.04 -6.03 7.31
C ILE A 124 -0.08 -6.82 6.42
N ALA A 125 -0.53 -7.24 5.24
CA ALA A 125 0.31 -7.93 4.26
C ALA A 125 1.50 -7.08 3.83
N MET A 126 1.27 -5.81 3.47
CA MET A 126 2.34 -4.91 3.04
C MET A 126 3.35 -4.66 4.15
N LYS A 127 2.88 -4.49 5.40
CA LYS A 127 3.75 -4.37 6.57
C LYS A 127 4.57 -5.64 6.80
N GLY A 128 3.94 -6.82 6.71
CA GLY A 128 4.60 -8.11 6.87
C GLY A 128 5.63 -8.39 5.77
N LEU A 129 5.43 -7.86 4.56
CA LEU A 129 6.36 -7.94 3.43
C LEU A 129 7.51 -6.91 3.50
N ASP A 130 7.58 -6.11 4.58
CA ASP A 130 8.54 -5.02 4.76
C ASP A 130 8.44 -3.94 3.68
N ILE A 131 7.22 -3.67 3.20
CA ILE A 131 6.92 -2.58 2.27
C ILE A 131 6.25 -1.44 3.05
N ALA A 132 6.78 -0.23 2.89
CA ALA A 132 6.23 0.96 3.53
C ALA A 132 4.74 1.16 3.18
N THR A 133 3.90 1.34 4.19
CA THR A 133 2.44 1.30 4.07
C THR A 133 1.76 2.11 5.18
N THR A 134 0.54 2.60 4.92
CA THR A 134 -0.43 2.94 5.96
C THR A 134 -0.88 1.68 6.68
N GLU A 135 -0.84 1.66 8.01
CA GLU A 135 -1.26 0.51 8.81
C GLU A 135 -2.74 0.63 9.22
N ALA A 136 -3.34 -0.46 9.69
CA ALA A 136 -4.71 -0.46 10.19
C ALA A 136 -4.78 -0.93 11.65
N LEU A 137 -5.41 -0.11 12.50
CA LEU A 137 -5.58 -0.37 13.92
C LEU A 137 -6.78 -1.25 14.22
N ALA A 138 -7.94 -0.92 13.65
CA ALA A 138 -9.18 -1.62 13.93
C ALA A 138 -10.07 -1.71 12.69
N LEU A 139 -10.81 -2.81 12.62
CA LEU A 139 -11.92 -3.02 11.71
C LEU A 139 -13.22 -3.07 12.53
N VAL A 140 -14.12 -2.14 12.26
CA VAL A 140 -15.41 -2.00 12.95
C VAL A 140 -16.53 -2.36 11.98
N GLY A 141 -17.38 -3.30 12.38
CA GLY A 141 -18.61 -3.67 11.68
C GLY A 141 -19.81 -2.89 12.18
N SER A 142 -20.90 -2.90 11.40
CA SER A 142 -22.18 -2.30 11.78
C SER A 142 -23.36 -3.01 11.12
N LYS A 143 -24.57 -2.65 11.54
CA LYS A 143 -25.83 -3.04 10.89
C LYS A 143 -26.36 -1.98 9.92
N THR A 144 -25.64 -0.87 9.70
CA THR A 144 -26.06 0.15 8.74
C THR A 144 -25.98 -0.42 7.33
N GLU A 145 -27.07 -0.30 6.59
CA GLU A 145 -27.13 -0.67 5.18
C GLU A 145 -26.51 0.43 4.31
N VAL A 146 -25.59 0.03 3.44
CA VAL A 146 -24.91 0.89 2.48
C VAL A 146 -25.23 0.39 1.07
N TYR A 147 -25.68 1.30 0.21
CA TYR A 147 -26.16 0.95 -1.13
C TYR A 147 -25.02 1.07 -2.14
N ARG A 148 -24.67 -0.04 -2.80
CA ARG A 148 -23.73 -0.13 -3.93
C ARG A 148 -24.40 -0.88 -5.08
N GLU A 149 -23.72 -1.79 -5.75
CA GLU A 149 -24.35 -2.72 -6.69
C GLU A 149 -25.36 -3.63 -5.97
N ASN A 150 -25.06 -3.98 -4.71
CA ASN A 150 -25.95 -4.64 -3.78
C ASN A 150 -26.06 -3.82 -2.48
N ILE A 151 -26.98 -4.20 -1.60
CA ILE A 151 -27.01 -3.68 -0.23
C ILE A 151 -25.94 -4.42 0.57
N GLU A 152 -25.02 -3.66 1.17
CA GLU A 152 -23.88 -4.19 1.89
C GLU A 152 -23.82 -3.60 3.31
N PRO A 153 -23.28 -4.33 4.31
CA PRO A 153 -23.08 -3.79 5.64
C PRO A 153 -22.00 -2.70 5.65
N GLY A 154 -22.31 -1.56 6.27
CA GLY A 154 -21.37 -0.48 6.49
C GLY A 154 -20.28 -0.88 7.49
N ALA A 155 -19.07 -0.39 7.26
CA ALA A 155 -17.92 -0.65 8.11
C ALA A 155 -17.02 0.59 8.22
N ILE A 156 -16.22 0.63 9.28
CA ILE A 156 -15.17 1.64 9.47
C ILE A 156 -13.82 0.93 9.61
N ILE A 157 -12.81 1.46 8.92
CA ILE A 157 -11.42 1.12 9.16
C ILE A 157 -10.71 2.31 9.82
N THR A 158 -9.97 2.03 10.90
CA THR A 158 -9.07 3.01 11.52
C THR A 158 -7.68 2.86 10.92
N ARG A 159 -7.31 3.78 10.04
CA ARG A 159 -5.98 3.88 9.41
C ARG A 159 -5.02 4.60 10.34
N VAL A 160 -3.76 4.21 10.26
CA VAL A 160 -2.66 4.78 11.03
C VAL A 160 -1.48 5.04 10.12
N ALA A 161 -0.98 6.26 10.10
CA ALA A 161 0.20 6.63 9.31
C ALA A 161 0.94 7.77 10.00
N GLN A 162 2.22 7.96 9.69
CA GLN A 162 2.92 9.18 10.13
C GLN A 162 2.27 10.42 9.52
N SER A 163 1.86 10.34 8.26
CA SER A 163 1.04 11.37 7.63
C SER A 163 0.19 10.83 6.48
N HIS A 164 -0.99 11.42 6.30
CA HIS A 164 -1.87 11.22 5.15
C HIS A 164 -1.67 12.28 4.05
N VAL A 165 -0.62 13.10 4.12
CA VAL A 165 -0.26 14.05 3.06
C VAL A 165 0.14 13.31 1.78
N ARG A 166 -0.30 13.86 0.65
CA ARG A 166 -0.25 13.24 -0.68
C ARG A 166 0.28 14.22 -1.71
N PHE A 167 0.71 13.74 -2.87
CA PHE A 167 1.14 14.62 -3.97
C PHE A 167 -0.01 15.57 -4.37
N GLY A 168 -1.24 15.05 -4.38
CA GLY A 168 -2.46 15.82 -4.62
C GLY A 168 -2.70 17.04 -3.72
N HIS A 169 -2.15 17.06 -2.50
CA HIS A 169 -2.24 18.23 -1.63
C HIS A 169 -1.41 19.40 -2.19
N PHE A 170 -0.20 19.12 -2.71
CA PHE A 170 0.64 20.13 -3.35
C PHE A 170 0.04 20.59 -4.67
N GLU A 171 -0.47 19.66 -5.48
CA GLU A 171 -1.09 19.96 -6.77
C GLU A 171 -2.30 20.89 -6.64
N LEU A 172 -3.11 20.75 -5.58
CA LEU A 172 -4.25 21.63 -5.33
C LEU A 172 -3.83 23.10 -5.28
N PHE A 173 -2.91 23.45 -4.39
CA PHE A 173 -2.47 24.82 -4.18
C PHE A 173 -1.66 25.35 -5.36
N ALA A 174 -0.80 24.50 -5.94
CA ALA A 174 -0.03 24.88 -7.12
C ALA A 174 -0.94 25.23 -8.31
N SER A 175 -1.97 24.42 -8.58
CA SER A 175 -2.92 24.67 -9.67
C SER A 175 -3.72 25.96 -9.53
N ARG A 176 -3.86 26.46 -8.29
CA ARG A 176 -4.54 27.70 -7.93
C ARG A 176 -3.60 28.91 -7.86
N GLY A 177 -2.30 28.74 -8.11
CA GLY A 177 -1.28 29.79 -7.95
C GLY A 177 -0.99 30.17 -6.49
N GLN A 178 -1.38 29.33 -5.54
CA GLN A 178 -1.27 29.54 -4.09
C GLN A 178 0.12 29.11 -3.57
N THR A 179 1.17 29.79 -4.03
CA THR A 179 2.57 29.40 -3.76
C THR A 179 2.96 29.49 -2.27
N ALA A 180 2.30 30.36 -1.50
CA ALA A 180 2.50 30.45 -0.06
C ALA A 180 2.04 29.16 0.65
N GLN A 181 0.89 28.61 0.28
CA GLN A 181 0.36 27.36 0.81
C GLN A 181 1.21 26.15 0.39
N VAL A 182 1.72 26.14 -0.85
CA VAL A 182 2.70 25.12 -1.31
C VAL A 182 3.94 25.14 -0.40
N LYS A 183 4.50 26.33 -0.13
CA LYS A 183 5.64 26.50 0.77
C LYS A 183 5.31 26.04 2.19
N GLN A 184 4.17 26.46 2.73
CA GLN A 184 3.73 26.13 4.08
C GLN A 184 3.59 24.62 4.27
N LEU A 185 2.99 23.92 3.29
CA LEU A 185 2.88 22.47 3.33
C LEU A 185 4.24 21.78 3.23
N ALA A 186 5.13 22.27 2.36
CA ALA A 186 6.49 21.74 2.24
C ALA A 186 7.27 21.90 3.56
N ASP A 187 7.23 23.09 4.16
CA ASP A 187 7.89 23.39 5.44
C ASP A 187 7.35 22.47 6.55
N PHE A 188 6.01 22.34 6.66
CA PHE A 188 5.37 21.45 7.62
C PHE A 188 5.82 20.00 7.46
N VAL A 189 5.81 19.47 6.23
CA VAL A 189 6.21 18.08 5.95
C VAL A 189 7.70 17.87 6.26
N ILE A 190 8.56 18.83 5.91
CA ILE A 190 9.99 18.75 6.18
C ILE A 190 10.25 18.74 7.69
N GLU A 191 9.64 19.66 8.43
CA GLU A 191 9.82 19.81 9.87
C GLU A 191 9.43 18.53 10.63
N HIS A 192 8.26 17.97 10.33
CA HIS A 192 7.69 16.85 11.09
C HIS A 192 8.22 15.49 10.63
N TYR A 193 8.44 15.31 9.32
CA TYR A 193 8.68 13.97 8.76
C TYR A 193 10.05 13.81 8.09
N TYR A 194 10.76 14.91 7.81
CA TYR A 194 12.12 14.91 7.27
C TYR A 194 13.09 15.78 8.07
N PRO A 195 13.15 15.67 9.42
CA PRO A 195 13.93 16.58 10.26
C PRO A 195 15.44 16.49 10.04
N HIS A 196 15.92 15.49 9.30
CA HIS A 196 17.32 15.36 8.88
C HIS A 196 17.70 16.35 7.76
N ILE A 197 16.72 16.95 7.08
CA ILE A 197 16.93 17.97 6.06
C ILE A 197 17.08 19.32 6.78
N LYS A 198 18.31 19.85 6.85
CA LYS A 198 18.62 21.12 7.55
C LYS A 198 19.65 21.92 6.75
N CYS A 199 19.30 22.44 5.57
CA CYS A 199 20.25 23.12 4.69
C CYS A 199 19.59 24.17 3.78
N ASP A 200 20.42 25.01 3.15
CA ASP A 200 20.01 26.07 2.20
C ASP A 200 19.21 25.54 0.99
N ASN A 201 19.35 24.26 0.63
CA ASN A 201 18.65 23.60 -0.49
C ASN A 201 17.53 22.66 -0.03
N GLN A 202 16.92 22.90 1.13
CA GLN A 202 15.96 21.98 1.76
C GLN A 202 14.86 21.43 0.84
N TYR A 203 14.33 22.22 -0.10
CA TYR A 203 13.26 21.77 -0.99
C TYR A 203 13.75 20.80 -2.09
N VAL A 204 14.99 20.97 -2.55
CA VAL A 204 15.62 20.03 -3.49
C VAL A 204 15.92 18.72 -2.78
N ASP A 205 16.46 18.79 -1.57
CA ASP A 205 16.75 17.61 -0.74
C ASP A 205 15.46 16.87 -0.37
N PHE A 206 14.41 17.61 -0.01
CA PHE A 206 13.08 17.09 0.25
C PHE A 206 12.53 16.34 -0.96
N PHE A 207 12.55 16.98 -2.13
CA PHE A 207 12.06 16.34 -3.35
C PHE A 207 12.87 15.09 -3.71
N ASN A 208 14.20 15.11 -3.53
CA ASN A 208 15.04 13.93 -3.76
C ASN A 208 14.74 12.78 -2.79
N GLU A 209 14.47 13.07 -1.52
CA GLU A 209 14.08 12.05 -0.55
C GLU A 209 12.70 11.45 -0.90
N VAL A 210 11.73 12.27 -1.35
CA VAL A 210 10.43 11.78 -1.86
C VAL A 210 10.61 10.88 -3.09
N VAL A 211 11.44 11.29 -4.05
CA VAL A 211 11.77 10.49 -5.25
C VAL A 211 12.40 9.15 -4.86
N LYS A 212 13.35 9.16 -3.94
CA LYS A 212 14.04 7.96 -3.46
C LYS A 212 13.08 7.01 -2.73
N ARG A 213 12.25 7.52 -1.82
CA ARG A 213 11.27 6.71 -1.08
C ARG A 213 10.22 6.10 -2.00
N THR A 214 9.73 6.87 -2.97
CA THR A 214 8.82 6.37 -4.00
C THR A 214 9.49 5.25 -4.81
N ALA A 215 10.75 5.43 -5.24
CA ALA A 215 11.49 4.40 -5.98
C ALA A 215 11.68 3.10 -5.17
N ILE A 216 11.98 3.21 -3.87
CA ILE A 216 12.13 2.05 -2.97
C ILE A 216 10.79 1.33 -2.79
N MET A 217 9.70 2.07 -2.55
CA MET A 217 8.35 1.50 -2.43
C MET A 217 7.95 0.73 -3.69
N ILE A 218 8.13 1.35 -4.87
CA ILE A 218 7.82 0.70 -6.15
C ILE A 218 8.70 -0.52 -6.39
N ALA A 219 10.00 -0.46 -6.09
CA ALA A 219 10.88 -1.62 -6.17
C ALA A 219 10.39 -2.78 -5.27
N GLY A 220 9.89 -2.47 -4.08
CA GLY A 220 9.23 -3.43 -3.19
C GLY A 220 7.98 -4.05 -3.80
N TRP A 221 7.12 -3.24 -4.44
CA TRP A 221 5.93 -3.74 -5.15
C TRP A 221 6.32 -4.69 -6.27
N GLN A 222 7.27 -4.30 -7.13
CA GLN A 222 7.72 -5.15 -8.23
C GLN A 222 8.36 -6.45 -7.73
N ALA A 223 9.15 -6.41 -6.66
CA ALA A 223 9.84 -7.58 -6.13
C ALA A 223 8.92 -8.56 -5.37
N GLN A 224 7.74 -8.11 -4.92
CA GLN A 224 6.74 -8.97 -4.26
C GLN A 224 5.50 -9.22 -5.14
N GLY A 225 5.51 -8.79 -6.40
CA GLY A 225 4.42 -9.01 -7.33
C GLY A 225 3.12 -8.28 -6.93
N PHE A 226 3.21 -7.09 -6.33
CA PHE A 226 2.03 -6.31 -5.94
C PHE A 226 1.63 -5.32 -7.05
N ALA A 227 0.38 -5.36 -7.47
CA ALA A 227 -0.24 -4.38 -8.35
C ALA A 227 -1.27 -3.54 -7.58
N HIS A 228 -1.12 -2.21 -7.58
CA HIS A 228 -1.96 -1.29 -6.83
C HIS A 228 -3.30 -0.99 -7.52
N GLY A 229 -3.29 -0.87 -8.86
CA GLY A 229 -4.48 -0.66 -9.70
C GLY A 229 -5.04 0.76 -9.78
N VAL A 230 -4.62 1.69 -8.91
CA VAL A 230 -5.08 3.10 -8.92
C VAL A 230 -3.97 4.04 -8.43
N MET A 231 -2.90 4.18 -9.22
CA MET A 231 -1.77 5.06 -8.90
C MET A 231 -2.03 6.49 -9.36
N ASN A 232 -3.19 7.06 -8.99
CA ASN A 232 -3.45 8.48 -9.16
C ASN A 232 -2.52 9.30 -8.25
N THR A 233 -2.26 10.57 -8.56
CA THR A 233 -1.38 11.39 -7.71
C THR A 233 -1.99 11.69 -6.34
N ASP A 234 -3.32 11.67 -6.21
CA ASP A 234 -4.01 11.68 -4.92
C ASP A 234 -3.87 10.38 -4.15
N ASN A 235 -3.31 9.30 -4.71
CA ASN A 235 -2.96 8.07 -4.00
C ASN A 235 -1.45 7.90 -3.78
N MET A 236 -0.66 8.95 -4.04
CA MET A 236 0.79 8.92 -3.81
C MET A 236 1.13 9.64 -2.50
N SER A 237 1.64 8.89 -1.52
CA SER A 237 2.06 9.45 -0.23
C SER A 237 3.29 10.33 -0.39
N ILE A 238 3.31 11.48 0.30
CA ILE A 238 4.53 12.29 0.38
C ILE A 238 5.65 11.59 1.15
N LEU A 239 5.35 10.52 1.89
CA LEU A 239 6.31 9.75 2.69
C LEU A 239 6.74 8.44 2.02
N GLY A 240 6.26 8.14 0.80
CA GLY A 240 6.52 6.88 0.10
C GLY A 240 5.86 5.68 0.78
N LEU A 241 4.66 5.87 1.35
CA LEU A 241 3.82 4.81 1.88
C LEU A 241 2.84 4.31 0.80
N THR A 242 2.61 3.00 0.76
CA THR A 242 1.47 2.41 0.08
C THR A 242 0.19 2.84 0.81
N LEU A 243 -0.79 3.39 0.11
CA LEU A 243 -2.01 3.92 0.71
C LEU A 243 -3.22 3.73 -0.21
N ASP A 244 -4.44 3.79 0.35
CA ASP A 244 -5.70 3.65 -0.40
C ASP A 244 -5.82 2.36 -1.23
N TYR A 245 -5.86 1.25 -0.51
CA TYR A 245 -6.15 -0.07 -1.04
C TYR A 245 -7.58 -0.16 -1.59
N GLY A 246 -7.70 -0.13 -2.92
CA GLY A 246 -8.94 -0.39 -3.64
C GLY A 246 -8.87 -1.69 -4.43
N PRO A 247 -8.68 -1.65 -5.76
CA PRO A 247 -8.66 -2.81 -6.63
C PRO A 247 -7.22 -3.31 -6.82
N PHE A 248 -6.54 -3.58 -5.71
CA PHE A 248 -5.18 -4.14 -5.74
C PHE A 248 -5.22 -5.64 -6.01
N GLY A 249 -4.09 -6.20 -6.43
CA GLY A 249 -3.88 -7.64 -6.51
C GLY A 249 -2.41 -8.03 -6.36
N PHE A 250 -2.16 -9.18 -5.74
CA PHE A 250 -0.86 -9.83 -5.82
C PHE A 250 -0.84 -10.77 -7.03
N LEU A 251 0.30 -10.86 -7.71
CA LEU A 251 0.51 -11.82 -8.79
C LEU A 251 0.37 -13.24 -8.25
N GLU A 252 -0.56 -13.98 -8.84
CA GLU A 252 -0.65 -15.43 -8.73
C GLU A 252 0.19 -16.01 -9.86
N THR A 253 -0.42 -16.37 -10.98
CA THR A 253 0.32 -16.61 -12.23
C THR A 253 1.13 -15.37 -12.62
N TYR A 254 2.41 -15.55 -12.91
CA TYR A 254 3.27 -14.45 -13.35
C TYR A 254 2.79 -13.93 -14.71
N ASN A 255 2.33 -12.68 -14.72
CA ASN A 255 1.97 -11.93 -15.92
C ASN A 255 2.45 -10.48 -15.74
N PRO A 256 3.44 -10.00 -16.52
CA PRO A 256 3.91 -8.62 -16.41
C PRO A 256 2.82 -7.60 -16.75
N GLU A 257 1.91 -7.93 -17.67
CA GLU A 257 0.82 -7.07 -18.12
C GLU A 257 -0.43 -7.19 -17.23
N PHE A 258 -0.29 -7.72 -16.01
CA PHE A 258 -1.43 -7.92 -15.10
C PHE A 258 -2.11 -6.61 -14.72
N VAL A 259 -3.39 -6.49 -15.07
CA VAL A 259 -4.28 -5.40 -14.67
C VAL A 259 -5.22 -5.90 -13.57
N CYS A 260 -5.03 -5.40 -12.34
CA CYS A 260 -5.86 -5.75 -11.19
C CYS A 260 -7.17 -4.95 -11.11
N ASN A 261 -7.23 -3.78 -11.74
CA ASN A 261 -8.39 -2.91 -11.73
C ASN A 261 -9.24 -3.13 -12.99
N HIS A 262 -10.43 -3.71 -12.83
CA HIS A 262 -11.36 -3.93 -13.94
C HIS A 262 -11.80 -2.64 -14.67
N SER A 263 -11.71 -1.47 -14.02
CA SER A 263 -11.99 -0.17 -14.63
C SER A 263 -10.80 0.41 -15.44
N ASP A 264 -9.61 -0.21 -15.35
CA ASP A 264 -8.41 0.21 -16.08
C ASP A 264 -8.31 -0.50 -17.44
N HIS A 265 -9.21 -0.15 -18.36
CA HIS A 265 -9.30 -0.80 -19.67
C HIS A 265 -8.07 -0.60 -20.56
N GLU A 266 -7.29 0.45 -20.33
CA GLU A 266 -6.07 0.76 -21.07
C GLU A 266 -4.81 0.16 -20.43
N GLY A 267 -4.94 -0.48 -19.26
CA GLY A 267 -3.81 -1.03 -18.52
C GLY A 267 -2.82 0.04 -18.05
N ARG A 268 -3.28 1.26 -17.78
CA ARG A 268 -2.43 2.38 -17.33
C ARG A 268 -1.67 2.01 -16.06
N TYR A 269 -2.32 1.29 -15.16
CA TYR A 269 -1.82 0.86 -13.86
C TYR A 269 -1.53 -0.64 -13.82
N ALA A 270 -1.27 -1.26 -14.98
CA ALA A 270 -0.78 -2.64 -15.04
C ALA A 270 0.53 -2.80 -14.25
N PHE A 271 0.82 -4.02 -13.82
CA PHE A 271 1.97 -4.33 -12.97
C PHE A 271 3.32 -3.83 -13.54
N ASP A 272 3.57 -4.03 -14.83
CA ASP A 272 4.78 -3.56 -15.51
C ASP A 272 4.83 -2.04 -15.72
N GLN A 273 3.69 -1.36 -15.73
CA GLN A 273 3.60 0.10 -15.91
C GLN A 273 3.90 0.89 -14.62
N GLN A 274 3.76 0.27 -13.44
CA GLN A 274 3.89 0.97 -12.15
C GLN A 274 5.20 1.79 -12.01
N PRO A 275 6.39 1.29 -12.42
CA PRO A 275 7.62 2.08 -12.41
C PRO A 275 7.55 3.37 -13.24
N GLY A 276 6.96 3.32 -14.44
CA GLY A 276 6.82 4.47 -15.32
C GLY A 276 5.77 5.46 -14.81
N VAL A 277 4.65 4.95 -14.30
CA VAL A 277 3.58 5.76 -13.70
C VAL A 277 4.08 6.51 -12.47
N ALA A 278 4.86 5.88 -11.60
CA ALA A 278 5.41 6.55 -10.43
C ALA A 278 6.37 7.70 -10.81
N LEU A 279 7.19 7.54 -11.86
CA LEU A 279 8.00 8.65 -12.39
C LEU A 279 7.13 9.78 -12.94
N TRP A 280 6.04 9.45 -13.64
CA TRP A 280 5.08 10.43 -14.13
C TRP A 280 4.43 11.19 -12.96
N ASN A 281 4.03 10.50 -11.89
CA ASN A 281 3.46 11.12 -10.69
C ASN A 281 4.47 12.03 -9.98
N LEU A 282 5.74 11.62 -9.86
CA LEU A 282 6.83 12.44 -9.32
C LEU A 282 7.07 13.69 -10.18
N THR A 283 6.88 13.60 -11.50
CA THR A 283 6.96 14.75 -12.39
C THR A 283 5.83 15.75 -12.13
N ARG A 284 4.61 15.27 -11.85
CA ARG A 284 3.49 16.13 -11.42
C ARG A 284 3.76 16.80 -10.07
N LEU A 285 4.37 16.09 -9.12
CA LEU A 285 4.81 16.69 -7.86
C LEU A 285 5.89 17.76 -8.11
N ALA A 286 6.86 17.52 -9.00
CA ALA A 286 7.87 18.51 -9.36
C ALA A 286 7.24 19.79 -9.94
N ASP A 287 6.24 19.64 -10.82
CA ASP A 287 5.47 20.76 -11.36
C ASP A 287 4.79 21.55 -10.21
N ALA A 288 4.21 20.85 -9.23
CA ALA A 288 3.58 21.47 -8.07
C ALA A 288 4.56 22.18 -7.12
N LEU A 289 5.83 21.79 -7.13
CA LEU A 289 6.91 22.40 -6.33
C LEU A 289 7.67 23.50 -7.09
N SER A 290 7.23 23.89 -8.30
CA SER A 290 7.94 24.83 -9.18
C SER A 290 8.13 26.25 -8.60
N SER A 291 7.39 26.63 -7.57
CA SER A 291 7.63 27.89 -6.83
C SER A 291 8.76 27.79 -5.80
N LEU A 292 9.25 26.58 -5.50
CA LEU A 292 10.25 26.29 -4.48
C LEU A 292 11.57 25.77 -5.07
N ILE A 293 11.50 25.07 -6.21
CA ILE A 293 12.65 24.52 -6.93
C ILE A 293 12.57 24.89 -8.41
N ASP A 294 13.73 25.16 -9.03
CA ASP A 294 13.77 25.46 -10.47
C ASP A 294 13.72 24.19 -11.34
N THR A 295 13.42 24.35 -12.62
CA THR A 295 13.30 23.23 -13.58
C THR A 295 14.57 22.40 -13.73
N LYS A 296 15.76 23.01 -13.59
CA LYS A 296 17.03 22.28 -13.70
C LYS A 296 17.26 21.41 -12.45
N GLN A 297 16.97 21.96 -11.28
CA GLN A 297 17.01 21.22 -10.01
C GLN A 297 16.03 20.06 -10.03
N ALA A 298 14.76 20.31 -10.39
CA ALA A 298 13.72 19.30 -10.49
C ALA A 298 14.13 18.16 -11.45
N LYS A 299 14.61 18.49 -12.65
CA LYS A 299 15.08 17.51 -13.61
C LYS A 299 16.26 16.68 -13.07
N SER A 300 17.26 17.34 -12.48
CA SER A 300 18.42 16.65 -11.91
C SER A 300 18.02 15.65 -10.81
N VAL A 301 16.97 15.95 -10.04
CA VAL A 301 16.47 15.05 -9.00
C VAL A 301 15.68 13.88 -9.63
N LEU A 302 14.81 14.16 -10.60
CA LEU A 302 14.05 13.13 -11.32
C LEU A 302 14.96 12.13 -12.05
N ASP A 303 16.10 12.58 -12.60
CA ASP A 303 17.08 11.70 -13.25
C ASP A 303 17.67 10.64 -12.29
N ASN A 304 17.59 10.85 -10.97
CA ASN A 304 18.03 9.87 -9.97
C ASN A 304 17.00 8.74 -9.74
N TYR A 305 15.73 8.91 -10.13
CA TYR A 305 14.66 7.95 -9.85
C TYR A 305 14.99 6.55 -10.36
N GLN A 306 15.39 6.43 -11.63
CA GLN A 306 15.72 5.14 -12.25
C GLN A 306 16.91 4.48 -11.53
N THR A 307 17.89 5.28 -11.11
CA THR A 307 19.05 4.78 -10.37
C THR A 307 18.64 4.20 -9.02
N TYR A 308 17.80 4.90 -8.25
CA TYR A 308 17.29 4.39 -6.98
C TYR A 308 16.43 3.12 -7.16
N LEU A 309 15.51 3.14 -8.13
CA LEU A 309 14.60 2.03 -8.40
C LEU A 309 15.35 0.77 -8.81
N VAL A 310 16.24 0.87 -9.81
CA VAL A 310 16.99 -0.30 -10.32
C VAL A 310 17.93 -0.83 -9.24
N LYS A 311 18.58 0.05 -8.48
CA LYS A 311 19.47 -0.36 -7.39
C LYS A 311 18.71 -1.17 -6.34
N GLU A 312 17.56 -0.68 -5.88
CA GLU A 312 16.76 -1.36 -4.86
C GLU A 312 16.13 -2.64 -5.41
N TYR A 313 15.52 -2.59 -6.59
CA TYR A 313 14.90 -3.76 -7.21
C TYR A 313 15.93 -4.89 -7.44
N SER A 314 17.09 -4.59 -8.03
CA SER A 314 18.14 -5.60 -8.22
C SER A 314 18.68 -6.13 -6.89
N ASN A 315 18.69 -5.34 -5.82
CA ASN A 315 19.08 -5.81 -4.48
C ASN A 315 18.04 -6.79 -3.90
N LEU A 316 16.76 -6.43 -3.96
CA LEU A 316 15.66 -7.30 -3.52
C LEU A 316 15.64 -8.60 -4.31
N MET A 317 15.71 -8.51 -5.65
CA MET A 317 15.67 -9.69 -6.51
C MET A 317 16.87 -10.61 -6.28
N ARG A 318 18.10 -10.10 -6.17
CA ARG A 318 19.25 -10.96 -5.84
C ARG A 318 19.05 -11.73 -4.53
N LYS A 319 18.53 -11.09 -3.47
CA LYS A 319 18.20 -11.78 -2.20
C LYS A 319 17.15 -12.87 -2.39
N LYS A 320 16.11 -12.63 -3.21
CA LYS A 320 15.07 -13.62 -3.54
C LYS A 320 15.62 -14.84 -4.27
N PHE A 321 16.72 -14.69 -5.01
CA PHE A 321 17.46 -15.79 -5.61
C PHE A 321 18.60 -16.29 -4.72
N GLY A 322 18.85 -15.67 -3.57
CA GLY A 322 19.93 -16.06 -2.69
C GLY A 322 21.33 -15.76 -3.25
N LEU A 323 21.43 -14.75 -4.12
CA LEU A 323 22.67 -14.21 -4.66
C LEU A 323 23.14 -13.08 -3.73
N ILE A 324 24.26 -13.27 -3.04
CA ILE A 324 24.76 -12.32 -2.05
C ILE A 324 25.87 -11.47 -2.67
N GLU A 325 26.82 -12.10 -3.35
CA GLU A 325 27.82 -11.39 -4.13
C GLU A 325 27.19 -10.87 -5.43
N LYS A 326 27.44 -9.61 -5.80
CA LYS A 326 26.90 -9.02 -7.03
C LYS A 326 27.70 -9.50 -8.24
N ASP A 327 27.01 -10.03 -9.25
CA ASP A 327 27.55 -10.29 -10.58
C ASP A 327 26.77 -9.51 -11.66
N GLU A 328 27.44 -9.18 -12.77
CA GLU A 328 26.83 -8.41 -13.87
C GLU A 328 25.76 -9.20 -14.64
N GLN A 329 25.83 -10.54 -14.63
CA GLN A 329 24.89 -11.42 -15.30
C GLN A 329 23.66 -11.78 -14.46
N ASP A 330 23.60 -11.36 -13.19
CA ASP A 330 22.50 -11.70 -12.28
C ASP A 330 21.13 -11.28 -12.84
N ASN A 331 21.05 -10.10 -13.46
CA ASN A 331 19.80 -9.61 -14.04
C ASN A 331 19.34 -10.44 -15.24
N VAL A 332 20.28 -10.99 -16.03
CA VAL A 332 19.96 -11.88 -17.17
C VAL A 332 19.40 -13.20 -16.65
N LEU A 333 20.06 -13.78 -15.64
CA LEU A 333 19.61 -15.01 -14.99
C LEU A 333 18.19 -14.87 -14.40
N ILE A 334 17.94 -13.77 -13.69
CA ILE A 334 16.62 -13.47 -13.11
C ILE A 334 15.57 -13.26 -14.22
N GLY A 335 15.93 -12.56 -15.31
CA GLY A 335 15.03 -12.37 -16.46
C GLY A 335 14.63 -13.69 -17.13
N GLN A 336 15.59 -14.62 -17.30
CA GLN A 336 15.31 -15.95 -17.86
C GLN A 336 14.38 -16.78 -16.96
N PHE A 337 14.48 -16.65 -15.63
CA PHE A 337 13.55 -17.31 -14.72
C PHE A 337 12.11 -16.83 -14.95
N PHE A 338 11.92 -15.52 -15.09
CA PHE A 338 10.61 -14.94 -15.35
C PHE A 338 10.05 -15.31 -16.73
N GLU A 339 10.90 -15.49 -17.72
CA GLU A 339 10.48 -16.03 -19.02
C GLU A 339 9.90 -17.45 -18.87
N VAL A 340 10.55 -18.32 -18.08
CA VAL A 340 10.03 -19.67 -17.78
C VAL A 340 8.68 -19.59 -17.07
N LEU A 341 8.52 -18.69 -16.08
CA LEU A 341 7.24 -18.53 -15.39
C LEU A 341 6.13 -18.09 -16.35
N TYR A 342 6.43 -17.12 -17.21
CA TYR A 342 5.47 -16.54 -18.14
C TYR A 342 5.01 -17.58 -19.18
N GLN A 343 5.96 -18.28 -19.82
CA GLN A 343 5.67 -19.28 -20.85
C GLN A 343 4.84 -20.45 -20.30
N ASN A 344 5.12 -20.87 -19.06
CA ASN A 344 4.50 -22.03 -18.44
C ASN A 344 3.39 -21.67 -17.45
N LYS A 345 2.98 -20.39 -17.38
CA LYS A 345 1.91 -19.87 -16.50
C LYS A 345 2.09 -20.26 -15.03
N LYS A 346 3.32 -20.23 -14.53
CA LYS A 346 3.67 -20.62 -13.16
C LYS A 346 3.30 -19.53 -12.16
N ASP A 347 2.98 -19.94 -10.94
CA ASP A 347 2.73 -19.01 -9.83
C ASP A 347 4.02 -18.30 -9.39
N TYR A 348 3.99 -16.97 -9.31
CA TYR A 348 5.13 -16.12 -8.98
C TYR A 348 5.68 -16.42 -7.59
N THR A 349 4.81 -16.40 -6.58
CA THR A 349 5.20 -16.52 -5.17
C THR A 349 5.70 -17.93 -4.87
N ASN A 350 4.96 -18.95 -5.30
CA ASN A 350 5.31 -20.34 -5.05
C ASN A 350 6.61 -20.73 -5.76
N SER A 351 6.81 -20.30 -7.02
CA SER A 351 8.07 -20.60 -7.75
C SER A 351 9.29 -19.99 -7.04
N LEU A 352 9.19 -18.75 -6.55
CA LEU A 352 10.25 -18.11 -5.78
C LEU A 352 10.47 -18.78 -4.41
N ARG A 353 9.40 -19.17 -3.72
CA ARG A 353 9.51 -19.88 -2.43
C ARG A 353 10.18 -21.24 -2.62
N GLN A 354 9.78 -21.99 -3.64
CA GLN A 354 10.35 -23.30 -4.01
C GLN A 354 11.83 -23.23 -4.36
N LEU A 355 12.35 -22.10 -4.85
CA LEU A 355 13.78 -21.91 -5.14
C LEU A 355 14.66 -22.06 -3.89
N SER A 356 14.07 -21.88 -2.69
CA SER A 356 14.73 -22.09 -1.40
C SER A 356 14.90 -23.58 -1.08
N SER A 357 14.15 -24.47 -1.76
CA SER A 357 14.25 -25.92 -1.74
C SER A 357 14.70 -26.43 -3.11
N THR A 358 16.02 -26.51 -3.32
CA THR A 358 16.62 -26.88 -4.62
C THR A 358 16.10 -28.20 -5.19
N ASP A 359 15.70 -29.13 -4.33
CA ASP A 359 15.19 -30.44 -4.73
C ASP A 359 13.82 -30.33 -5.44
N GLN A 360 12.95 -29.40 -5.05
CA GLN A 360 11.61 -29.27 -5.63
C GLN A 360 11.62 -28.70 -7.04
N ILE A 361 12.41 -27.64 -7.28
CA ILE A 361 12.55 -27.08 -8.64
C ILE A 361 13.23 -28.07 -9.58
N SER A 362 14.18 -28.88 -9.08
CA SER A 362 14.84 -29.89 -9.91
C SER A 362 13.91 -30.99 -10.45
N ILE A 363 12.73 -31.15 -9.83
CA ILE A 363 11.69 -32.10 -10.28
C ILE A 363 10.80 -31.48 -11.36
N ASP A 364 10.68 -30.15 -11.41
CA ASP A 364 9.90 -29.43 -12.42
C ASP A 364 10.71 -29.25 -13.70
N THR A 365 10.38 -30.03 -14.74
CA THR A 365 11.15 -30.09 -15.98
C THR A 365 11.22 -28.77 -16.73
N ASP A 366 10.26 -27.86 -16.51
CA ASP A 366 10.20 -26.56 -17.17
C ASP A 366 11.40 -25.67 -16.80
N PHE A 367 12.03 -25.91 -15.64
CA PHE A 367 13.19 -25.15 -15.16
C PHE A 367 14.54 -25.79 -15.48
N SER A 368 14.59 -26.96 -16.13
CA SER A 368 15.82 -27.77 -16.25
C SER A 368 17.02 -26.96 -16.78
N ASP A 369 16.85 -26.33 -17.95
CA ASP A 369 17.92 -25.55 -18.60
C ASP A 369 18.33 -24.33 -17.76
N TRP A 370 17.35 -23.63 -17.20
CA TRP A 370 17.59 -22.47 -16.35
C TRP A 370 18.33 -22.87 -15.06
N PHE A 371 17.97 -24.02 -14.47
CA PHE A 371 18.54 -24.50 -13.22
C PHE A 371 20.01 -24.89 -13.36
N GLU A 372 20.46 -25.36 -14.53
CA GLU A 372 21.88 -25.59 -14.80
C GLU A 372 22.69 -24.28 -14.73
N ILE A 373 22.18 -23.21 -15.36
CA ILE A 373 22.80 -21.88 -15.34
C ILE A 373 22.79 -21.33 -13.92
N TYR A 374 21.65 -21.47 -13.24
CA TYR A 374 21.46 -21.07 -11.86
C TYR A 374 22.46 -21.77 -10.91
N ASN A 375 22.62 -23.08 -11.03
CA ASN A 375 23.56 -23.88 -10.25
C ASN A 375 25.02 -23.49 -10.47
N LYS A 376 25.38 -23.15 -11.71
CA LYS A 376 26.70 -22.62 -12.02
C LYS A 376 26.93 -21.28 -11.31
N ARG A 377 25.93 -20.40 -11.30
CA ARG A 377 26.03 -19.09 -10.63
C ARG A 377 26.12 -19.21 -9.11
N ILE A 378 25.33 -20.06 -8.46
CA ILE A 378 25.44 -20.27 -7.00
C ILE A 378 26.74 -20.93 -6.59
N SER A 379 27.35 -21.76 -7.45
CA SER A 379 28.64 -22.39 -7.13
C SER A 379 29.79 -21.38 -6.93
N GLN A 380 29.57 -20.14 -7.36
CA GLN A 380 30.50 -19.01 -7.19
C GLN A 380 30.25 -18.23 -5.89
N GLU A 381 29.09 -18.41 -5.25
CA GLU A 381 28.79 -17.81 -3.94
C GLU A 381 29.63 -18.48 -2.86
N LYS A 382 30.23 -17.66 -1.98
CA LYS A 382 30.98 -18.17 -0.83
C LYS A 382 30.10 -18.42 0.38
N SER A 383 28.95 -17.75 0.45
CA SER A 383 28.05 -17.84 1.59
C SER A 383 27.26 -19.13 1.59
N ARG A 384 27.11 -19.73 2.77
CA ARG A 384 26.28 -20.92 2.99
C ARG A 384 24.87 -20.58 3.48
N ASP A 385 24.61 -19.32 3.81
CA ASP A 385 23.36 -18.87 4.43
C ASP A 385 22.28 -18.52 3.39
N ARG A 386 22.49 -18.93 2.13
CA ARG A 386 21.62 -18.64 0.98
C ARG A 386 20.15 -18.94 1.28
N VAL A 387 19.88 -20.16 1.75
CA VAL A 387 18.51 -20.65 1.96
C VAL A 387 17.81 -19.85 3.07
N GLU A 388 18.54 -19.49 4.13
CA GLU A 388 18.02 -18.64 5.19
C GLU A 388 17.69 -17.24 4.67
N VAL A 389 18.58 -16.64 3.87
CA VAL A 389 18.33 -15.33 3.22
C VAL A 389 17.06 -15.38 2.37
N MET A 390 16.92 -16.40 1.54
CA MET A 390 15.76 -16.55 0.67
C MET A 390 14.46 -16.77 1.46
N ASN A 391 14.48 -17.64 2.47
CA ASN A 391 13.30 -17.90 3.29
C ASN A 391 12.81 -16.65 4.02
N ARG A 392 13.69 -15.66 4.28
CA ARG A 392 13.35 -14.37 4.87
C ARG A 392 12.78 -13.33 3.90
N VAL A 393 12.88 -13.54 2.59
CA VAL A 393 12.42 -12.55 1.57
C VAL A 393 11.48 -13.12 0.51
N ASN A 394 11.42 -14.44 0.37
CA ASN A 394 10.44 -15.15 -0.43
C ASN A 394 9.28 -15.54 0.47
N SER A 395 8.20 -14.77 0.37
CA SER A 395 6.97 -15.01 1.10
C SER A 395 6.45 -16.42 0.81
N LYS A 396 5.97 -17.07 1.86
CA LYS A 396 5.18 -18.29 1.78
C LYS A 396 3.69 -17.99 1.66
N TYR A 397 3.26 -16.89 2.26
CA TYR A 397 1.88 -16.42 2.27
C TYR A 397 1.78 -15.02 1.65
N ILE A 398 0.82 -14.84 0.75
CA ILE A 398 0.43 -13.54 0.19
C ILE A 398 -1.09 -13.41 0.28
N LEU A 399 -1.62 -12.18 0.30
CA LEU A 399 -3.06 -11.96 0.30
C LEU A 399 -3.62 -12.16 -1.11
N ARG A 400 -3.81 -13.43 -1.48
CA ARG A 400 -4.45 -13.80 -2.75
C ARG A 400 -5.89 -13.27 -2.78
N ASN A 401 -6.37 -12.88 -3.95
CA ASN A 401 -7.70 -12.27 -4.07
C ASN A 401 -8.81 -13.21 -3.58
N TYR A 402 -8.68 -14.51 -3.85
CA TYR A 402 -9.66 -15.50 -3.36
C TYR A 402 -9.68 -15.63 -1.84
N MET A 403 -8.54 -15.45 -1.16
CA MET A 403 -8.48 -15.54 0.31
C MET A 403 -9.24 -14.37 0.94
N ALA A 404 -9.04 -13.17 0.39
CA ALA A 404 -9.82 -12.01 0.81
C ALA A 404 -11.32 -12.25 0.56
N GLU A 405 -11.70 -12.79 -0.61
CA GLU A 405 -13.09 -13.09 -0.93
C GLU A 405 -13.71 -14.12 0.03
N VAL A 406 -12.99 -15.18 0.38
CA VAL A 406 -13.46 -16.17 1.38
C VAL A 406 -13.70 -15.51 2.74
N ALA A 407 -12.78 -14.65 3.20
CA ALA A 407 -12.95 -13.93 4.45
C ALA A 407 -14.14 -12.97 4.41
N ILE A 408 -14.37 -12.31 3.28
CA ILE A 408 -15.50 -11.41 3.06
C ILE A 408 -16.82 -12.17 3.11
N ARG A 409 -16.94 -13.30 2.39
CA ARG A 409 -18.17 -14.10 2.36
C ARG A 409 -18.52 -14.66 3.73
N LYS A 410 -17.55 -15.19 4.47
CA LYS A 410 -17.78 -15.62 5.86
C LYS A 410 -18.25 -14.46 6.76
N ALA A 411 -17.64 -13.28 6.61
CA ALA A 411 -17.98 -12.12 7.41
C ALA A 411 -19.37 -11.55 7.08
N GLU A 412 -19.77 -11.52 5.80
CA GLU A 412 -21.03 -10.95 5.32
C GLU A 412 -22.20 -11.93 5.46
N ASP A 413 -22.02 -13.18 5.02
CA ASP A 413 -23.10 -14.17 4.90
C ASP A 413 -23.32 -14.93 6.22
N GLU A 414 -22.26 -15.16 6.99
CA GLU A 414 -22.27 -16.02 8.18
C GLU A 414 -21.98 -15.26 9.49
N GLN A 415 -21.58 -13.98 9.41
CA GLN A 415 -21.07 -13.20 10.55
C GLN A 415 -19.89 -13.89 11.27
N ASP A 416 -19.11 -14.68 10.52
CA ASP A 416 -17.90 -15.35 11.00
C ASP A 416 -16.66 -14.57 10.58
N TYR A 417 -15.96 -14.03 11.58
CA TYR A 417 -14.74 -13.23 11.40
C TYR A 417 -13.45 -14.04 11.61
N SER A 418 -13.55 -15.35 11.85
CA SER A 418 -12.38 -16.21 12.13
C SER A 418 -11.36 -16.23 11.00
N GLU A 419 -11.80 -16.17 9.75
CA GLU A 419 -10.91 -16.14 8.58
C GLU A 419 -10.08 -14.85 8.52
N ILE A 420 -10.62 -13.73 9.01
CA ILE A 420 -9.89 -12.45 9.09
C ILE A 420 -8.74 -12.59 10.09
N ASP A 421 -8.96 -13.21 11.25
CA ASP A 421 -7.91 -13.46 12.24
C ASP A 421 -6.83 -14.42 11.70
N VAL A 422 -7.23 -15.51 11.02
CA VAL A 422 -6.29 -16.42 10.37
C VAL A 422 -5.40 -15.68 9.36
N LEU A 423 -6.01 -14.93 8.43
CA LEU A 423 -5.26 -14.18 7.43
C LEU A 423 -4.39 -13.09 8.06
N PHE A 424 -4.88 -12.36 9.07
CA PHE A 424 -4.10 -11.39 9.82
C PHE A 424 -2.83 -12.03 10.41
N ASN A 425 -2.96 -13.23 10.97
CA ASN A 425 -1.88 -13.96 11.62
C ASN A 425 -0.81 -14.46 10.64
N LEU A 426 -1.22 -14.94 9.47
CA LEU A 426 -0.31 -15.37 8.41
C LEU A 426 0.40 -14.18 7.74
N LEU A 427 -0.35 -13.12 7.42
CA LEU A 427 0.15 -11.99 6.65
C LEU A 427 1.09 -11.08 7.43
N ARG A 428 1.01 -11.06 8.77
CA ARG A 428 2.00 -10.33 9.59
C ARG A 428 3.39 -10.98 9.62
N LYS A 429 3.47 -12.27 9.28
CA LYS A 429 4.71 -13.07 9.24
C LYS A 429 4.71 -13.94 7.98
N PRO A 430 4.70 -13.33 6.79
CA PRO A 430 4.42 -14.04 5.54
C PRO A 430 5.56 -14.96 5.10
N PHE A 431 6.75 -14.79 5.68
CA PHE A 431 7.97 -15.55 5.38
C PHE A 431 8.12 -16.82 6.24
N ASP A 432 7.44 -16.84 7.40
CA ASP A 432 7.57 -17.89 8.40
C ASP A 432 6.83 -19.16 8.00
N GLU A 433 7.23 -20.26 8.61
CA GLU A 433 6.48 -21.52 8.57
C GLU A 433 5.37 -21.50 9.63
N HIS A 434 4.15 -21.80 9.21
CA HIS A 434 2.97 -21.88 10.10
C HIS A 434 2.35 -23.27 9.97
N GLN A 435 2.60 -24.12 10.95
CA GLN A 435 2.16 -25.52 10.93
C GLN A 435 0.63 -25.61 10.87
N GLY A 436 0.10 -26.40 9.93
CA GLY A 436 -1.34 -26.60 9.76
C GLY A 436 -2.02 -25.58 8.84
N PHE A 437 -1.26 -24.62 8.28
CA PHE A 437 -1.76 -23.60 7.35
C PHE A 437 -1.27 -23.81 5.91
N GLU A 438 -0.83 -25.02 5.56
CA GLU A 438 -0.30 -25.35 4.23
C GLU A 438 -1.33 -25.16 3.10
N ALA A 439 -2.63 -25.19 3.43
CA ALA A 439 -3.70 -24.86 2.49
C ALA A 439 -3.63 -23.40 1.98
N TYR A 440 -3.08 -22.47 2.77
CA TYR A 440 -2.96 -21.05 2.43
C TYR A 440 -1.77 -20.75 1.51
N THR A 441 -1.02 -21.77 1.08
CA THR A 441 0.04 -21.60 0.06
C THR A 441 -0.43 -22.04 -1.33
N GLN A 442 -1.62 -22.61 -1.43
CA GLN A 442 -2.13 -23.13 -2.69
C GLN A 442 -2.49 -22.00 -3.65
N GLU A 443 -2.34 -22.28 -4.94
CA GLU A 443 -2.83 -21.42 -6.01
C GLU A 443 -4.35 -21.21 -5.91
N ALA A 444 -4.87 -20.19 -6.58
CA ALA A 444 -6.29 -19.94 -6.60
C ALA A 444 -7.06 -21.16 -7.14
N PRO A 445 -8.14 -21.57 -6.46
CA PRO A 445 -9.01 -22.62 -6.95
C PRO A 445 -9.71 -22.19 -8.25
N ASP A 446 -10.17 -23.15 -9.05
CA ASP A 446 -10.75 -22.89 -10.37
C ASP A 446 -11.90 -21.87 -10.34
N TRP A 447 -12.74 -21.90 -9.30
CA TRP A 447 -13.87 -20.97 -9.16
C TRP A 447 -13.46 -19.51 -8.95
N ALA A 448 -12.25 -19.28 -8.43
CA ALA A 448 -11.74 -17.95 -8.12
C ALA A 448 -11.02 -17.31 -9.31
N ARG A 449 -10.81 -18.05 -10.40
CA ARG A 449 -10.21 -17.50 -11.62
C ARG A 449 -11.14 -16.45 -12.21
N GLY A 450 -10.67 -15.21 -12.28
CA GLY A 450 -11.43 -14.08 -12.85
C GLY A 450 -12.27 -13.30 -11.83
N LEU A 451 -12.01 -13.42 -10.52
CA LEU A 451 -12.60 -12.53 -9.52
C LEU A 451 -12.32 -11.07 -9.88
N GLU A 452 -13.38 -10.31 -10.16
CA GLU A 452 -13.30 -8.88 -10.41
C GLU A 452 -13.19 -8.13 -9.08
N VAL A 453 -12.13 -7.34 -8.93
CA VAL A 453 -11.96 -6.46 -7.78
C VAL A 453 -12.30 -5.04 -8.20
N SER A 454 -13.33 -4.46 -7.57
CA SER A 454 -13.74 -3.07 -7.79
C SER A 454 -13.40 -2.16 -6.62
N CYS A 455 -13.12 -0.89 -6.93
CA CYS A 455 -13.28 0.18 -5.95
C CYS A 455 -14.78 0.24 -5.61
N SER A 456 -15.17 -0.11 -4.38
CA SER A 456 -16.54 0.07 -3.89
C SER A 456 -16.90 1.54 -3.64
N SER A 457 -16.42 2.47 -4.49
CA SER A 457 -16.65 3.91 -4.38
C SER A 457 -18.10 4.24 -4.63
#